data_AF-X1SJD0-F1
#
_entry.id   AF-X1SJD0-F1
#
_cell.length_a   1.000
_cell.length_b   1.000
_cell.length_c   1.000
_cell.angle_alpha   90.00
_cell.angle_beta   90.00
_cell.angle_gamma   90.00
#
_symmetry.space_group_name_H-M   'P 1'
#
loop_
_entity.id
_entity.type
_entity.pdbx_description
1 polymer ?
#
loop_
_entity_poly.entity_id
_entity_poly.type
_entity_poly.pdbx_seq_one_letter_code
_entity_poly.pdbx_strand_id
1 'polypeptide(L)'
;MMTNQETVQERYRRWWEGKYCKLRQNPDGKFKYVQTVEWIGPPSGFYGSVYLHYLDGTMDRVIAFGVFRPRKSDVIVEGEK
;
A
#
# COMPACT_ATOMS: atom_id res chain seq x y z
N MET A 1 16.76 -15.70 -20.24
CA MET A 1 15.47 -15.67 -19.53
C MET A 1 15.49 -14.48 -18.59
N MET A 2 14.86 -13.36 -18.95
CA MET A 2 14.70 -12.25 -18.00
C MET A 2 13.60 -12.67 -17.03
N THR A 3 13.97 -12.99 -15.79
CA THR A 3 12.99 -13.12 -14.72
C THR A 3 12.34 -11.76 -14.54
N ASN A 4 11.07 -11.61 -14.91
CA ASN A 4 10.22 -10.46 -14.55
C ASN A 4 10.06 -10.46 -13.01
N GLN A 5 11.11 -10.06 -12.29
CA GLN A 5 11.03 -9.84 -10.86
C GLN A 5 10.27 -8.54 -10.65
N GLU A 6 8.98 -8.69 -10.31
CA GLU A 6 8.13 -7.60 -9.82
C GLU A 6 8.87 -6.86 -8.70
N THR A 7 9.06 -5.56 -8.91
CA THR A 7 9.66 -4.68 -7.90
C THR A 7 8.75 -4.56 -6.69
N VAL A 8 9.31 -4.19 -5.53
CA VAL A 8 8.53 -3.92 -4.32
C VAL A 8 7.47 -2.85 -4.60
N GLN A 9 7.81 -1.81 -5.36
CA GLN A 9 6.92 -0.74 -5.78
C GLN A 9 5.69 -1.27 -6.55
N GLU A 10 5.92 -2.06 -7.60
CA GLU A 10 4.85 -2.66 -8.41
C GLU A 10 3.94 -3.57 -7.59
N ARG A 11 4.54 -4.34 -6.66
CA ARG A 11 3.78 -5.18 -5.74
C ARG A 11 2.82 -4.36 -4.88
N TYR A 12 3.28 -3.30 -4.24
CA TYR A 12 2.41 -2.47 -3.40
C TYR A 12 1.31 -1.76 -4.22
N ARG A 13 1.64 -1.27 -5.42
CA ARG A 13 0.65 -0.68 -6.34
C ARG A 13 -0.44 -1.67 -6.71
N ARG A 14 -0.08 -2.88 -7.14
CA ARG A 14 -1.04 -3.92 -7.54
C ARG A 14 -2.08 -4.25 -6.45
N TRP A 15 -1.69 -4.17 -5.18
CA TRP A 15 -2.58 -4.54 -4.08
C TRP A 15 -3.55 -3.43 -3.69
N TRP A 16 -3.17 -2.15 -3.79
CA TRP A 16 -3.93 -1.05 -3.19
C TRP A 16 -4.29 0.08 -4.16
N GLU A 17 -3.52 0.30 -5.23
CA GLU A 17 -3.79 1.35 -6.22
C GLU A 17 -5.09 1.05 -6.96
N GLY A 18 -5.92 2.09 -7.16
CA GLY A 18 -7.23 1.95 -7.79
C GLY A 18 -8.30 1.29 -6.93
N LYS A 19 -8.05 1.10 -5.63
CA LYS A 19 -9.01 0.50 -4.70
C LYS A 19 -9.43 1.48 -3.61
N TYR A 20 -10.60 1.22 -3.03
CA TYR A 20 -11.06 1.89 -1.83
C TYR A 20 -10.43 1.23 -0.61
N CYS A 21 -9.52 1.95 0.06
CA CYS A 21 -8.81 1.46 1.23
C CYS A 21 -9.10 2.32 2.45
N LYS A 22 -8.98 1.73 3.64
CA LYS A 22 -8.79 2.47 4.90
C LYS A 22 -7.69 1.83 5.72
N LEU A 23 -6.97 2.63 6.49
CA LEU A 23 -5.96 2.09 7.39
C LEU A 23 -6.60 1.24 8.49
N ARG A 24 -6.01 0.10 8.81
CA ARG A 24 -6.54 -0.77 9.88
C ARG A 24 -6.43 -0.14 11.27
N GLN A 25 -5.47 0.78 11.46
CA GLN A 25 -5.33 1.57 12.69
C GLN A 25 -6.45 2.62 12.88
N ASN A 26 -7.23 2.89 11.83
CA ASN A 26 -8.40 3.76 11.89
C ASN A 26 -9.64 3.00 11.36
N PRO A 27 -10.14 1.99 12.12
CA PRO A 27 -11.22 1.12 11.67
C PRO A 27 -12.54 1.87 11.48
N ASP A 28 -12.76 2.97 12.20
CA ASP A 28 -13.94 3.83 12.07
C ASP A 28 -13.81 4.87 10.94
N GLY A 29 -12.63 4.93 10.32
CA GLY A 29 -12.37 5.76 9.14
C GLY A 29 -13.22 5.35 7.93
N LYS A 30 -13.48 6.33 7.07
CA LYS A 30 -14.13 6.09 5.77
C LYS A 30 -13.14 5.42 4.82
N PHE A 31 -13.66 4.57 3.94
CA PHE A 31 -12.89 4.11 2.79
C PHE A 31 -12.60 5.29 1.86
N LYS A 32 -11.37 5.39 1.40
CA LYS A 32 -10.90 6.40 0.46
C LYS A 32 -10.32 5.74 -0.77
N TYR A 33 -10.60 6.31 -1.94
CA TYR A 33 -10.02 5.84 -3.19
C TYR A 33 -8.53 6.17 -3.25
N VAL A 34 -7.70 5.13 -3.36
CA VAL A 34 -6.25 5.27 -3.52
C VAL A 34 -5.95 5.58 -4.98
N GLN A 35 -5.54 6.81 -5.25
CA GLN A 35 -5.17 7.28 -6.58
C GLN A 35 -3.81 6.74 -7.01
N THR A 36 -2.80 6.84 -6.14
CA THR A 36 -1.46 6.31 -6.39
C THR A 36 -0.85 5.70 -5.13
N VAL A 37 0.05 4.75 -5.33
CA VAL A 37 0.84 4.14 -4.25
C VAL A 37 2.33 4.41 -4.48
N GLU A 38 2.98 4.94 -3.45
CA GLU A 38 4.39 5.30 -3.46
C GLU A 38 5.17 4.55 -2.38
N TRP A 39 6.25 3.89 -2.78
CA TRP A 39 7.18 3.23 -1.87
C TRP A 39 8.41 4.10 -1.63
N ILE A 40 8.69 4.38 -0.36
CA ILE A 40 9.90 5.07 0.09
C ILE A 40 10.75 4.08 0.90
N GLY A 41 11.87 3.66 0.33
CA GLY A 41 12.78 2.71 0.96
C GLY A 41 13.72 2.06 -0.06
N PRO A 42 14.61 1.16 0.40
CA PRO A 42 15.51 0.43 -0.48
C PRO A 42 14.72 -0.50 -1.40
N PRO A 43 15.27 -0.82 -2.59
CA PRO A 43 14.66 -1.78 -3.52
C PRO A 43 14.47 -3.18 -2.92
N SER A 44 15.26 -3.51 -1.88
CA SER A 44 15.16 -4.78 -1.15
C SER A 44 13.84 -4.94 -0.40
N GLY A 45 13.11 -3.86 -0.10
CA GLY A 45 11.82 -3.92 0.58
C GLY A 45 11.87 -4.26 2.08
N PHE A 46 13.05 -4.41 2.68
CA PHE A 46 13.16 -4.89 4.07
C PHE A 46 12.77 -3.81 5.11
N TYR A 47 12.97 -2.54 4.79
CA TYR A 47 12.59 -1.42 5.65
C TYR A 47 12.15 -0.24 4.80
N GLY A 48 10.90 0.20 4.92
CA GLY A 48 10.42 1.33 4.15
C GLY A 48 9.08 1.84 4.65
N SER A 49 8.49 2.70 3.85
CA SER A 49 7.15 3.21 4.08
C SER A 49 6.40 3.30 2.76
N VAL A 50 5.11 3.06 2.83
CA VAL A 50 4.23 3.15 1.68
C VAL A 50 3.25 4.28 1.92
N TYR A 51 3.18 5.19 0.98
CA TYR A 51 2.26 6.31 0.99
C TYR A 51 1.09 5.99 0.07
N LEU A 52 -0.11 6.09 0.62
CA LEU A 52 -1.36 6.01 -0.11
C LEU A 52 -1.79 7.43 -0.40
N HIS A 53 -1.77 7.83 -1.66
CA HIS A 53 -2.26 9.13 -2.09
C HIS A 53 -3.73 8.97 -2.47
N TYR A 54 -4.60 9.76 -1.85
CA TYR A 54 -6.03 9.68 -2.07
C TYR A 54 -6.51 10.79 -3.01
N LEU A 55 -7.68 10.57 -3.64
CA LEU A 55 -8.27 11.54 -4.58
C LEU A 55 -8.57 12.91 -3.93
N ASP A 56 -8.82 12.94 -2.62
CA ASP A 56 -9.08 14.16 -1.86
C ASP A 56 -7.79 14.97 -1.56
N GLY A 57 -6.63 14.53 -2.04
CA GLY A 57 -5.33 15.13 -1.81
C GLY A 57 -4.72 14.80 -0.44
N THR A 58 -5.41 14.01 0.40
CA THR A 58 -4.83 13.51 1.65
C THR A 58 -3.91 12.33 1.37
N MET A 59 -3.02 12.03 2.32
CA MET A 59 -2.16 10.86 2.26
C MET A 59 -2.12 10.13 3.59
N ASP A 60 -2.00 8.81 3.52
CA ASP A 60 -1.75 7.95 4.67
C ASP A 60 -0.41 7.24 4.52
N ARG A 61 0.30 7.06 5.64
CA ARG A 61 1.57 6.34 5.69
C ARG A 61 1.38 4.96 6.32
N VAL A 62 1.80 3.92 5.60
CA VAL A 62 1.92 2.55 6.07
C VAL A 62 3.40 2.22 6.31
N ILE A 63 3.73 1.72 7.51
CA ILE A 63 5.09 1.31 7.83
C ILE A 63 5.34 -0.10 7.31
N ALA A 64 6.27 -0.23 6.36
CA ALA A 64 6.69 -1.50 5.79
C ALA A 64 8.07 -1.91 6.35
N PHE A 65 8.11 -2.19 7.66
CA PHE A 65 9.31 -2.66 8.35
C PHE A 65 9.29 -4.18 8.50
N GLY A 66 10.38 -4.85 8.09
CA GLY A 66 10.52 -6.30 8.12
C GLY A 66 9.59 -7.04 7.14
N VAL A 67 9.03 -6.34 6.14
CA VAL A 67 8.00 -6.91 5.24
C VAL A 67 8.26 -6.55 3.78
N PHE A 68 8.41 -7.59 2.96
CA PHE A 68 8.65 -7.47 1.52
C PHE A 68 7.36 -7.31 0.69
N ARG A 69 6.19 -7.29 1.34
CA ARG A 69 4.89 -7.26 0.68
C ARG A 69 3.82 -6.61 1.58
N PRO A 70 2.75 -6.05 0.99
CA PRO A 70 1.54 -5.63 1.70
C PRO A 70 1.06 -6.67 2.71
N ARG A 71 0.71 -6.27 3.94
CA ARG A 71 -0.02 -7.13 4.87
C ARG A 71 -1.51 -6.79 4.85
N LYS A 72 -2.35 -7.82 5.03
CA LYS A 72 -3.78 -7.63 5.32
C LYS A 72 -4.05 -6.88 6.63
N SER A 73 -3.03 -6.77 7.50
CA SER A 73 -3.09 -5.99 8.73
C SER A 73 -2.81 -4.50 8.52
N ASP A 74 -2.28 -4.08 7.37
CA ASP A 74 -1.92 -2.69 7.13
C ASP A 74 -3.15 -1.85 6.73
N VAL A 75 -3.92 -2.37 5.77
CA VAL A 75 -5.13 -1.72 5.24
C VAL A 75 -6.28 -2.69 5.13
N ILE A 76 -7.49 -2.15 5.18
CA ILE A 76 -8.73 -2.84 4.84
C ILE A 76 -9.13 -2.34 3.45
N VAL A 77 -9.33 -3.27 2.52
CA VAL A 77 -9.79 -3.00 1.15
C VAL A 77 -11.29 -3.25 1.09
N GLU A 78 -12.05 -2.32 0.53
CA GLU A 78 -13.50 -2.46 0.37
C GLU A 78 -13.82 -3.68 -0.52
N GLY A 79 -14.72 -4.54 -0.06
CA GLY A 79 -15.17 -5.73 -0.81
C GLY A 79 -14.31 -6.99 -0.66
N GLU A 80 -13.12 -6.94 -0.03
CA GLU A 80 -12.39 -8.15 0.34
C GLU A 80 -12.95 -8.72 1.66
N LYS A 81 -13.67 -9.86 1.59
CA LYS A 81 -14.12 -10.66 2.75
C LYS A 81 -13.01 -11.54 3.31
#